data_AF-A0A8T6XN78-F1
#
_entry.id   AF-A0A8T6XN78-F1
#
_cell.length_a   1.000
_cell.length_b   1.000
_cell.length_c   1.000
_cell.angle_alpha   90.00
_cell.angle_beta   90.00
_cell.angle_gamma   90.00
#
_symmetry.space_group_name_H-M   'P 1'
#
loop_
_entity.id
_entity.type
_entity.pdbx_description
1 polymer ?
#
loop_
_entity_poly.entity_id
_entity_poly.type
_entity_poly.pdbx_seq_one_letter_code
_entity_poly.pdbx_strand_id
1 'polypeptide(L)' 'ISLVHDSTFASQLAPETSSLEGYLLPETYFFHWQTREVEIIQHMVSKTLKIFKPDSIQEKLKELTWTRKEV' A
#
# COMPACT_ATOMS: atom_id res chain seq x y z
N ILE A 1 0.10 -4.26 -17.21
CA ILE A 1 1.18 -4.39 -16.19
C ILE A 1 2.18 -3.20 -16.20
N SER A 2 2.10 -2.25 -17.14
CA SER A 2 3.10 -1.16 -17.23
C SER A 2 3.07 -0.12 -16.09
N LEU A 3 1.92 0.17 -15.48
CA LEU A 3 1.75 1.31 -14.55
C LEU A 3 2.40 1.08 -13.17
N VAL A 4 2.55 -0.17 -12.74
CA VAL A 4 3.11 -0.49 -11.41
C VAL A 4 4.62 -0.22 -11.35
N HIS A 5 5.30 -0.38 -12.47
CA HIS A 5 6.74 -0.13 -12.61
C HIS A 5 7.05 1.29 -13.13
N ASP A 6 6.03 2.10 -13.37
CA ASP A 6 6.24 3.48 -13.78
C ASP A 6 6.70 4.28 -12.56
N SER A 7 7.98 4.64 -12.53
CA SER A 7 8.59 5.38 -11.44
C SER A 7 7.98 6.77 -11.24
N THR A 8 7.45 7.38 -12.31
CA THR A 8 6.78 8.69 -12.25
C THR A 8 5.45 8.53 -11.53
N PHE A 9 4.69 7.48 -11.88
CA PHE A 9 3.42 7.18 -11.24
C PHE A 9 3.59 6.69 -9.79
N ALA A 10 4.62 5.89 -9.53
CA ALA A 10 4.96 5.43 -8.19
C ALA A 10 5.29 6.61 -7.27
N SER A 11 6.14 7.54 -7.73
CA SER A 11 6.54 8.73 -6.96
C SER A 11 5.37 9.64 -6.61
N GLN A 12 4.31 9.69 -7.44
CA GLN A 12 3.10 10.47 -7.15
C GLN A 12 2.28 9.90 -5.99
N LEU A 13 2.33 8.58 -5.77
CA LEU A 13 1.52 7.90 -4.76
C LEU A 13 2.32 7.56 -3.49
N ALA A 14 3.60 7.24 -3.65
CA ALA A 14 4.52 6.93 -2.58
C ALA A 14 5.90 7.50 -2.96
N PRO A 15 6.27 8.69 -2.47
CA PRO A 15 7.48 9.40 -2.90
C PRO A 15 8.79 8.66 -2.55
N GLU A 16 8.72 7.67 -1.65
CA GLU A 16 9.88 6.89 -1.19
C GLU A 16 10.14 5.62 -2.04
N THR A 17 9.34 5.34 -3.08
CA THR A 17 9.49 4.13 -3.90
C THR A 17 9.52 4.39 -5.40
N SER A 18 10.34 3.61 -6.11
CA SER A 18 10.43 3.61 -7.57
C SER A 18 9.44 2.65 -8.24
N SER A 19 8.72 1.83 -7.45
CA SER A 19 7.75 0.85 -7.92
C SER A 19 6.59 0.72 -6.92
N LEU A 20 5.39 0.46 -7.42
CA LEU A 20 4.21 0.18 -6.59
C LEU A 20 4.08 -1.31 -6.24
N GLU A 21 5.07 -2.13 -6.59
CA GLU A 21 5.15 -3.52 -6.12
C GLU A 21 5.22 -3.58 -4.58
N GLY A 22 4.42 -4.46 -3.99
CA GLY A 22 4.26 -4.54 -2.53
C GLY A 22 3.34 -3.46 -1.92
N TYR A 23 2.96 -2.43 -2.69
CA TYR A 23 1.99 -1.41 -2.26
C TYR A 23 0.54 -1.71 -2.70
N LEU A 24 0.33 -2.78 -3.48
CA LEU A 24 -1.00 -3.26 -3.86
C LEU A 24 -1.50 -4.27 -2.83
N LEU A 25 -2.39 -3.83 -1.93
CA LEU A 25 -2.97 -4.70 -0.92
C LEU A 25 -3.86 -5.78 -1.58
N PRO A 26 -3.67 -7.07 -1.27
CA PRO A 26 -4.47 -8.14 -1.84
C PRO A 26 -5.79 -8.31 -1.07
N GLU A 27 -6.72 -7.37 -1.29
CA GLU A 27 -8.10 -7.45 -0.79
C GLU A 27 -9.11 -7.73 -1.92
N THR A 28 -10.35 -8.03 -1.55
CA THR A 28 -11.47 -8.00 -2.50
C THR A 28 -11.89 -6.54 -2.70
N TYR A 29 -11.86 -6.06 -3.95
CA TYR A 29 -12.25 -4.71 -4.31
C TYR A 29 -13.50 -4.72 -5.20
N PHE A 30 -14.39 -3.77 -4.94
CA PHE A 30 -15.57 -3.53 -5.78
C PHE A 30 -15.34 -2.23 -6.55
N PHE A 31 -15.33 -2.32 -7.87
CA PHE A 31 -15.19 -1.18 -8.77
C PHE A 31 -16.42 -1.04 -9.64
N HIS A 32 -16.81 0.18 -9.96
CA HIS A 32 -17.87 0.43 -10.94
C HIS A 32 -17.36 0.13 -12.35
N TRP A 33 -18.30 -0.22 -13.23
CA TRP A 33 -18.00 -0.28 -14.66
C TRP A 33 -17.42 1.06 -15.14
N GLN A 34 -16.41 1.00 -16.01
CA GLN A 34 -15.59 2.14 -16.48
C GLN A 34 -14.64 2.80 -15.48
N THR A 35 -14.39 2.20 -14.30
CA THR A 35 -13.30 2.68 -13.43
C THR A 35 -11.96 2.51 -14.15
N ARG A 36 -11.16 3.58 -14.23
CA ARG A 36 -9.87 3.54 -14.92
C ARG A 36 -8.84 2.75 -14.09
N GLU A 37 -7.91 2.06 -14.75
CA GLU A 37 -6.84 1.31 -14.06
C GLU A 37 -6.03 2.18 -13.08
N VAL A 38 -5.79 3.45 -13.44
CA VAL A 38 -5.12 4.42 -12.57
C VAL A 38 -5.88 4.62 -11.26
N GLU A 39 -7.20 4.75 -11.32
CA GLU A 39 -8.05 4.98 -10.14
C GLU A 39 -8.12 3.73 -9.25
N ILE A 40 -8.10 2.55 -9.88
CA ILE A 40 -8.00 1.25 -9.18
C ILE A 40 -6.70 1.19 -8.39
N ILE A 41 -5.56 1.45 -9.03
CA ILE A 41 -4.24 1.37 -8.38
C ILE A 41 -4.13 2.42 -7.27
N GLN A 42 -4.59 3.65 -7.51
CA GLN A 42 -4.63 4.70 -6.50
C GLN A 42 -5.44 4.28 -5.26
N HIS A 43 -6.60 3.65 -5.48
CA HIS A 43 -7.44 3.16 -4.40
C HIS A 43 -6.75 2.05 -3.59
N MET A 44 -6.11 1.10 -4.28
CA MET A 44 -5.36 0.01 -3.64
C MET A 44 -4.19 0.55 -2.80
N VAL A 45 -3.35 1.41 -3.38
CA VAL A 45 -2.20 2.02 -2.68
C VAL A 45 -2.65 2.87 -1.50
N SER A 46 -3.74 3.64 -1.66
CA SER A 46 -4.30 4.43 -0.56
C SER A 46 -4.74 3.55 0.62
N LYS A 47 -5.37 2.40 0.36
CA LYS A 47 -5.70 1.44 1.43
C LYS A 47 -4.45 0.88 2.10
N THR A 48 -3.44 0.50 1.34
CA THR A 48 -2.16 0.03 1.87
C THR A 48 -1.53 1.07 2.79
N LEU A 49 -1.39 2.31 2.33
CA LEU A 49 -0.82 3.40 3.13
C LEU A 49 -1.65 3.70 4.38
N LYS A 50 -2.99 3.56 4.33
CA LYS A 50 -3.84 3.68 5.52
C LYS A 50 -3.55 2.59 6.55
N ILE A 51 -3.29 1.36 6.12
CA ILE A 51 -2.86 0.29 7.02
C ILE A 51 -1.53 0.68 7.66
N PHE A 52 -0.57 1.20 6.88
CA PHE A 52 0.76 1.61 7.35
C PHE A 52 0.81 2.93 8.14
N LYS A 53 -0.32 3.66 8.30
CA LYS A 53 -0.34 4.87 9.11
C LYS A 53 -0.02 4.55 10.59
N PRO A 54 0.73 5.46 11.26
CA PRO A 54 1.37 5.18 12.53
C PRO A 54 0.41 4.72 13.62
N ASP A 55 -0.81 5.24 13.69
CA ASP A 55 -1.70 4.90 14.81
C ASP A 55 -2.06 3.40 14.87
N SER A 56 -2.38 2.75 13.74
CA SER A 56 -2.82 1.34 13.75
C SER A 56 -1.69 0.31 13.74
N ILE A 57 -0.54 0.60 13.12
CA ILE A 57 0.61 -0.32 13.16
C ILE A 57 1.48 -0.07 14.39
N GLN A 58 1.66 1.17 14.85
CA GLN A 58 2.43 1.40 16.07
C GLN A 58 1.70 0.85 17.29
N GLU A 59 0.36 0.90 17.37
CA GLU A 59 -0.37 0.22 18.44
C GLU A 59 -0.13 -1.29 18.39
N LYS A 60 -0.28 -1.95 17.24
CA LYS A 60 0.02 -3.38 17.10
C LYS A 60 1.50 -3.72 17.32
N LEU A 61 2.44 -2.87 16.91
CA LEU A 61 3.88 -3.06 17.14
C LEU A 61 4.26 -2.82 18.60
N LYS A 62 3.53 -1.96 19.30
CA LYS A 62 3.66 -1.69 20.73
C LYS A 62 2.97 -2.77 21.57
N GLU A 63 1.91 -3.39 21.06
CA GLU A 63 1.37 -4.66 21.60
C GLU A 63 2.33 -5.83 21.33
N LEU A 64 3.01 -5.84 20.19
CA LEU A 64 4.09 -6.77 19.83
C LEU A 64 5.44 -6.40 20.47
N THR A 65 5.45 -5.70 21.61
CA THR A 65 6.64 -5.52 22.47
C THR A 65 7.08 -6.84 23.14
N TRP A 66 6.79 -8.00 22.54
CA TRP A 66 7.31 -9.33 22.87
C TRP A 66 7.68 -9.92 21.49
N THR A 67 8.93 -10.13 21.06
CA THR A 67 10.14 -10.51 21.78
C THR A 67 11.33 -10.11 20.92
N ARG A 68 12.15 -9.20 21.44
CA ARG A 68 13.44 -8.79 20.86
C ARG A 68 14.47 -9.90 21.13
N LYS A 69 14.37 -11.05 20.47
CA LYS A 69 15.39 -12.11 20.29
C LYS A 69 14.71 -13.41 19.83
N GLU A 70 15.22 -13.98 18.73
CA GLU A 70 15.01 -15.34 18.22
C GLU A 70 13.61 -15.54 17.59
N VAL A 71 13.47 -15.90 16.30
CA VAL A 71 14.10 -16.99 15.53
C VAL A 71 14.42 -16.54 14.10
#